data_AF-A0A2J8XEI2-F1
#
_entry.id   AF-A0A2J8XEI2-F1
#
_cell.length_a   1.000
_cell.length_b   1.000
_cell.length_c   1.000
_cell.angle_alpha   90.00
_cell.angle_beta   90.00
_cell.angle_gamma   90.00
#
_symmetry.space_group_name_H-M   'P 1'
#
loop_
_entity.id
_entity.type
_entity.pdbx_description
1 polymer ?
#
loop_
_entity_poly.entity_id
_entity_poly.type
_entity_poly.pdbx_seq_one_letter_code
_entity_poly.pdbx_strand_id
1 'polypeptide(L)'
;MEKDKHSHFYNQKSDFRIEHSMLEELENKLIHSRKTERAKIQQQLAKIHNNVKKLQHQLKDVKPTPDFVEKLREMMEEIENAINTFKEEQRLIYEELIKEEKTTNNELSAISRKIDTWALGNSETEKAFRAISSKVPVDKVIPSTLPEEVLDFEKFLQQTGGRQGGWDDYDHQNFVKVRNKHKGKPTFMEEVLEHLPGKTQNEVQQHEKWYQKFLALEERKKEVENNVSRDPSRLYKSTKGWEERTKKIGPTGSGPLLHIPHRAIPTWRQGIQRRV
;
A
#
# COMPACT_ATOMS: atom_id res chain seq x y z
N MET A 1 -22.59 5.35 -11.77
CA MET A 1 -21.57 4.36 -11.33
C MET A 1 -20.17 4.96 -11.14
N GLU A 2 -19.84 6.15 -11.67
CA GLU A 2 -18.51 6.76 -11.46
C GLU A 2 -18.34 7.50 -10.12
N LYS A 3 -19.42 8.08 -9.57
CA LYS A 3 -19.39 8.76 -8.27
C LYS A 3 -19.08 7.80 -7.10
N ASP A 4 -19.54 6.56 -7.20
CA ASP A 4 -19.32 5.51 -6.20
C ASP A 4 -17.85 5.04 -6.16
N LYS A 5 -17.23 4.95 -7.35
CA LYS A 5 -15.80 4.62 -7.46
C LYS A 5 -14.93 5.69 -6.84
N HIS A 6 -15.23 6.97 -7.07
CA HIS A 6 -14.49 8.07 -6.47
C HIS A 6 -14.59 8.07 -4.94
N SER A 7 -15.78 7.84 -4.37
CA SER A 7 -15.96 7.74 -2.92
C SER A 7 -15.10 6.62 -2.30
N HIS A 8 -15.02 5.46 -2.95
CA HIS A 8 -14.21 4.33 -2.48
C HIS A 8 -12.71 4.66 -2.46
N PHE A 9 -12.20 5.38 -3.47
CA PHE A 9 -10.80 5.80 -3.51
C PHE A 9 -10.47 6.88 -2.46
N TYR A 10 -11.40 7.79 -2.16
CA TYR A 10 -11.20 8.78 -1.10
C TYR A 10 -11.19 8.15 0.30
N ASN A 11 -12.04 7.15 0.56
CA ASN A 11 -12.05 6.43 1.83
C ASN A 11 -10.76 5.61 2.04
N GLN A 12 -10.30 4.86 1.03
CA GLN A 12 -9.01 4.14 1.11
C GLN A 12 -7.82 5.08 1.41
N LYS A 13 -7.82 6.30 0.84
CA LYS A 13 -6.76 7.29 1.11
C LYS A 13 -6.80 7.84 2.54
N SER A 14 -7.98 7.92 3.14
CA SER A 14 -8.12 8.25 4.56
C SER A 14 -7.59 7.11 5.42
N ASP A 15 -7.90 5.87 5.06
CA ASP A 15 -7.48 4.68 5.81
C ASP A 15 -5.94 4.54 5.82
N PHE A 16 -5.26 4.72 4.69
CA PHE A 16 -3.79 4.69 4.65
C PHE A 16 -3.12 5.79 5.50
N ARG A 17 -3.74 6.97 5.60
CA ARG A 17 -3.23 8.05 6.46
C ARG A 17 -3.37 7.70 7.94
N ILE A 18 -4.49 7.07 8.31
CA ILE A 18 -4.72 6.59 9.67
C ILE A 18 -3.72 5.50 10.02
N GLU A 19 -3.52 4.52 9.13
CA GLU A 19 -2.54 3.45 9.32
C GLU A 19 -1.10 4.00 9.45
N HIS A 20 -0.70 4.92 8.57
CA HIS A 20 0.61 5.56 8.65
C HIS A 20 0.80 6.33 9.97
N SER A 21 -0.20 7.13 10.37
CA SER A 21 -0.17 7.86 11.64
C SER A 21 -0.06 6.90 12.85
N MET A 22 -0.74 5.76 12.80
CA MET A 22 -0.66 4.75 13.85
C MET A 22 0.74 4.12 13.93
N LEU A 23 1.37 3.84 12.78
CA LEU A 23 2.74 3.32 12.73
C LEU A 23 3.76 4.32 13.28
N GLU A 24 3.63 5.60 12.92
CA GLU A 24 4.47 6.67 13.45
C GLU A 24 4.30 6.83 14.98
N GLU A 25 3.08 6.73 15.49
CA GLU A 25 2.82 6.75 16.94
C GLU A 25 3.49 5.56 17.64
N LEU A 26 3.42 4.36 17.05
CA LEU A 26 4.09 3.17 17.57
C LEU A 26 5.61 3.30 17.57
N GLU A 27 6.20 3.80 16.48
CA GLU A 27 7.64 4.05 16.41
C GLU A 27 8.09 5.03 17.49
N ASN A 28 7.34 6.14 17.65
CA ASN A 28 7.60 7.11 18.70
C ASN A 28 7.52 6.46 20.09
N LYS A 29 6.49 5.64 20.36
CA LYS A 29 6.38 4.90 21.63
C LYS A 29 7.59 4.00 21.90
N LEU A 30 8.06 3.27 20.88
CA LEU A 30 9.25 2.41 21.00
C LEU A 30 10.53 3.23 21.28
N ILE A 31 10.71 4.36 20.61
CA ILE A 31 11.85 5.27 20.86
C ILE A 31 11.82 5.79 22.30
N HIS A 32 10.67 6.25 22.78
CA HIS A 32 10.50 6.73 24.16
C HIS A 32 10.73 5.63 25.19
N SER A 33 10.22 4.42 24.93
CA SER A 33 10.43 3.24 25.77
C SER A 33 11.92 2.92 25.92
N ARG A 34 12.65 2.77 24.79
CA ARG A 34 14.09 2.48 24.78
C ARG A 34 14.90 3.58 25.48
N LYS A 35 14.54 4.85 25.30
CA LYS A 35 15.20 5.97 25.99
C LYS A 35 14.99 5.89 27.52
N THR A 36 13.77 5.56 27.94
CA THR A 36 13.41 5.42 29.36
C THR A 36 14.14 4.25 30.00
N GLU A 37 14.18 3.10 29.32
CA GLU A 37 14.92 1.92 29.76
C GLU A 37 16.41 2.20 29.92
N ARG A 38 17.03 2.84 28.93
CA ARG A 38 18.44 3.25 29.00
C ARG A 38 18.71 4.14 30.22
N ALA A 39 17.83 5.10 30.50
CA ALA A 39 17.97 5.97 31.66
C ALA A 39 17.86 5.20 32.98
N LYS A 40 16.92 4.24 33.08
CA LYS A 40 16.78 3.36 34.25
C LYS A 40 18.02 2.51 34.50
N ILE A 41 18.57 1.88 33.45
CA ILE A 41 19.80 1.07 33.54
C ILE A 41 20.95 1.94 34.03
N GLN A 42 21.13 3.12 33.44
CA GLN A 42 22.17 4.06 33.87
C GLN A 42 22.02 4.47 35.34
N GLN A 43 20.80 4.74 35.79
CA GLN A 43 20.51 5.09 37.18
C GLN A 43 20.84 3.94 38.14
N GLN A 44 20.45 2.71 37.82
CA GLN A 44 20.71 1.54 38.67
C GLN A 44 22.20 1.21 38.74
N LEU A 45 22.91 1.26 37.61
CA LEU A 45 24.36 1.07 37.58
C LEU A 45 25.09 2.15 38.38
N ALA A 46 24.66 3.41 38.27
CA ALA A 46 25.24 4.50 39.05
C ALA A 46 25.03 4.29 40.55
N LYS A 47 23.85 3.81 40.97
CA LYS A 47 23.56 3.48 42.37
C LYS A 47 24.49 2.38 42.90
N ILE A 48 24.62 1.27 42.16
CA ILE A 48 25.51 0.16 42.52
C ILE A 48 26.96 0.67 42.61
N HIS A 49 27.42 1.41 41.60
CA HIS A 49 28.77 1.97 41.57
C HIS A 49 29.04 2.88 42.77
N ASN A 50 28.10 3.75 43.14
CA ASN A 50 28.24 4.65 44.29
C ASN A 50 28.29 3.88 45.62
N ASN A 51 27.48 2.83 45.78
CA ASN A 51 27.53 1.97 46.95
C ASN A 51 28.88 1.25 47.07
N VAL A 52 29.38 0.68 45.96
CA VAL A 52 30.71 0.06 45.91
C VAL A 52 31.81 1.06 46.26
N LYS A 53 31.75 2.27 45.70
CA LYS A 53 32.71 3.34 46.02
C LYS A 53 32.68 3.72 47.49
N LYS A 54 31.49 3.77 48.11
CA LYS A 54 31.32 4.04 49.55
C LYS A 54 31.93 2.91 50.40
N LEU A 55 31.67 1.65 50.04
CA LEU A 55 32.29 0.48 50.69
C LEU A 55 33.82 0.54 50.59
N GLN A 56 34.37 0.82 49.41
CA GLN A 56 35.81 0.96 49.19
C GLN A 56 36.44 2.07 50.05
N HIS A 57 35.75 3.20 50.26
CA HIS A 57 36.25 4.26 51.14
C HIS A 57 36.29 3.83 52.60
N GLN A 58 35.27 3.10 53.07
CA GLN A 58 35.25 2.61 54.45
C GLN A 58 36.33 1.55 54.71
N LEU A 59 36.78 0.83 53.69
CA LEU A 59 37.83 -0.19 53.80
C LEU A 59 39.27 0.37 53.89
N LYS A 60 39.50 1.67 53.67
CA LYS A 60 40.88 2.20 53.54
C LYS A 60 41.65 2.33 54.86
N ASP A 61 41.03 2.68 55.99
CA ASP A 61 41.76 2.99 57.23
C ASP A 61 40.95 2.68 58.50
N VAL A 62 40.58 1.41 58.73
CA VAL A 62 39.74 1.06 59.91
C VAL A 62 40.21 -0.22 60.59
N LYS A 63 40.28 -0.19 61.94
CA LYS A 63 40.49 -1.37 62.77
C LYS A 63 39.21 -2.21 62.80
N PRO A 64 39.27 -3.54 62.62
CA PRO A 64 38.08 -4.39 62.65
C PRO A 64 37.51 -4.48 64.07
N THR A 65 36.62 -3.54 64.40
CA THR A 65 35.73 -3.60 65.57
C THR A 65 34.48 -4.40 65.18
N PRO A 66 33.87 -5.20 66.07
CA PRO A 66 32.66 -5.96 65.76
C PRO A 66 31.53 -5.11 65.11
N ASP A 67 31.24 -3.92 65.64
CA ASP A 67 30.24 -3.01 65.07
C ASP A 67 30.60 -2.53 63.64
N PHE A 68 31.89 -2.37 63.37
CA PHE A 68 32.36 -1.97 62.04
C PHE A 68 32.24 -3.11 61.03
N VAL A 69 32.54 -4.34 61.47
CA VAL A 69 32.36 -5.55 60.64
C VAL A 69 30.90 -5.75 60.29
N GLU A 70 29.97 -5.53 61.24
CA GLU A 70 28.53 -5.63 60.97
C GLU A 70 28.08 -4.59 59.95
N LYS A 71 28.56 -3.34 60.08
CA LYS A 71 28.27 -2.28 59.10
C LYS A 71 28.81 -2.57 57.70
N LEU A 72 29.99 -3.20 57.59
CA LEU A 72 30.53 -3.65 56.30
C LEU A 72 29.65 -4.74 55.70
N ARG A 73 29.20 -5.69 56.51
CA ARG A 73 28.29 -6.76 56.08
C ARG A 73 26.98 -6.19 55.55
N GLU A 74 26.34 -5.27 56.25
CA GLU A 74 25.11 -4.59 55.80
C GLU A 74 25.31 -3.91 54.44
N MET A 75 26.42 -3.17 54.25
CA MET A 75 26.70 -2.52 52.96
C MET A 75 26.99 -3.53 51.84
N MET A 76 27.66 -4.63 52.13
CA MET A 76 27.90 -5.69 51.14
C MET A 76 26.58 -6.35 50.72
N GLU A 77 25.71 -6.63 51.69
CA GLU A 77 24.38 -7.19 51.44
C GLU A 77 23.48 -6.22 50.65
N GLU A 78 23.53 -4.91 50.94
CA GLU A 78 22.84 -3.90 50.13
C GLU A 78 23.34 -3.87 48.68
N ILE A 79 24.65 -3.98 48.45
CA ILE A 79 25.24 -4.03 47.10
C ILE A 79 24.82 -5.31 46.38
N GLU A 80 24.92 -6.45 47.05
CA GLU A 80 24.54 -7.75 46.49
C GLU A 80 23.05 -7.78 46.13
N ASN A 81 22.18 -7.33 47.03
CA ASN A 81 20.75 -7.21 46.77
C ASN A 81 20.46 -6.26 45.61
N ALA A 82 21.16 -5.14 45.49
CA ALA A 82 21.01 -4.24 44.35
C ALA A 82 21.45 -4.87 43.03
N ILE A 83 22.54 -5.63 43.02
CA ILE A 83 23.04 -6.36 41.83
C ILE A 83 22.07 -7.47 41.44
N ASN A 84 21.59 -8.27 42.40
CA ASN A 84 20.66 -9.36 42.14
C ASN A 84 19.33 -8.84 41.62
N THR A 85 18.78 -7.78 42.23
CA THR A 85 17.58 -7.11 41.74
C THR A 85 17.77 -6.58 40.32
N PHE A 86 18.89 -5.90 40.04
CA PHE A 86 19.19 -5.40 38.70
C PHE A 86 19.24 -6.53 37.66
N LYS A 87 19.97 -7.62 37.96
CA LYS A 87 20.07 -8.78 37.06
C LYS A 87 18.71 -9.41 36.79
N GLU A 88 17.89 -9.56 37.83
CA GLU A 88 16.56 -10.16 37.72
C GLU A 88 15.62 -9.30 36.87
N GLU A 89 15.58 -7.99 37.11
CA GLU A 89 14.79 -7.06 36.30
C GLU A 89 15.23 -7.07 34.83
N GLN A 90 16.54 -7.05 34.55
CA GLN A 90 17.05 -7.12 33.18
C GLN A 90 16.72 -8.46 32.51
N ARG A 91 16.74 -9.57 33.26
CA ARG A 91 16.33 -10.89 32.75
C ARG A 91 14.85 -10.88 32.33
N LEU A 92 13.97 -10.38 33.19
CA LEU A 92 12.54 -10.33 32.92
C LEU A 92 12.21 -9.48 31.69
N ILE A 93 12.86 -8.32 31.55
CA ILE A 93 12.69 -7.45 30.37
C ILE A 93 13.17 -8.17 29.11
N TYR A 94 14.35 -8.80 29.16
CA TYR A 94 14.88 -9.55 28.02
C TYR A 94 13.96 -10.71 27.60
N GLU A 95 13.43 -11.48 28.56
CA GLU A 95 12.50 -12.57 28.29
C GLU A 95 11.21 -12.10 27.61
N GLU A 96 10.64 -10.98 28.04
CA GLU A 96 9.45 -10.41 27.39
C GLU A 96 9.78 -9.90 25.98
N LEU A 97 10.92 -9.23 25.78
CA LEU A 97 11.35 -8.77 24.45
C LEU A 97 11.54 -9.94 23.48
N ILE A 98 12.13 -11.06 23.91
CA ILE A 98 12.29 -12.27 23.08
C ILE A 98 10.93 -12.86 22.71
N LYS A 99 9.97 -12.85 23.64
CA LYS A 99 8.61 -13.33 23.38
C LYS A 99 7.86 -12.43 22.40
N GLU A 100 8.00 -11.11 22.51
CA GLU A 100 7.45 -10.14 21.57
C GLU A 100 8.09 -10.28 20.17
N GLU A 101 9.42 -10.39 20.09
CA GLU A 101 10.15 -10.63 18.83
C GLU A 101 9.65 -11.90 18.15
N LYS A 102 9.53 -13.00 18.90
CA LYS A 102 9.03 -14.26 18.35
C LYS A 102 7.60 -14.12 17.83
N THR A 103 6.75 -13.41 18.56
CA THR A 103 5.33 -13.22 18.19
C THR A 103 5.20 -12.40 16.91
N THR A 104 5.85 -11.23 16.86
CA THR A 104 5.83 -10.35 15.69
C THR A 104 6.48 -11.00 14.46
N ASN A 105 7.57 -11.75 14.64
CA ASN A 105 8.19 -12.49 13.55
C ASN A 105 7.28 -13.59 12.97
N ASN A 106 6.49 -14.26 13.82
CA ASN A 106 5.49 -15.23 13.37
C ASN A 106 4.37 -14.56 12.57
N GLU A 107 3.92 -13.38 13.00
CA GLU A 107 2.91 -12.58 12.29
C GLU A 107 3.43 -12.13 10.92
N LEU A 108 4.65 -11.58 10.85
CA LEU A 108 5.31 -11.22 9.60
C LEU A 108 5.45 -12.43 8.67
N SER A 109 5.88 -13.57 9.20
CA SER A 109 5.98 -14.82 8.42
C SER A 109 4.63 -15.31 7.92
N ALA A 110 3.54 -15.10 8.67
CA ALA A 110 2.19 -15.42 8.22
C ALA A 110 1.73 -14.48 7.10
N ILE A 111 2.02 -13.17 7.21
CA ILE A 111 1.70 -12.18 6.17
C ILE A 111 2.52 -12.44 4.91
N SER A 112 3.83 -12.70 5.02
CA SER A 112 4.70 -13.04 3.89
C SER A 112 4.15 -14.24 3.11
N ARG A 113 3.78 -15.33 3.80
CA ARG A 113 3.18 -16.51 3.15
C ARG A 113 1.87 -16.20 2.43
N LYS A 114 1.04 -15.29 2.97
CA LYS A 114 -0.18 -14.84 2.28
C LYS A 114 0.14 -14.07 1.01
N ILE A 115 1.14 -13.19 1.04
CA ILE A 115 1.61 -12.44 -0.13
C ILE A 115 2.11 -13.41 -1.21
N ASP A 116 2.93 -14.39 -0.84
CA ASP A 116 3.43 -15.41 -1.76
C ASP A 116 2.27 -16.22 -2.38
N THR A 117 1.28 -16.57 -1.56
CA THR A 117 0.07 -17.26 -2.02
C THR A 117 -0.71 -16.42 -3.03
N TRP A 118 -0.87 -15.11 -2.78
CA TRP A 118 -1.52 -14.20 -3.73
C TRP A 118 -0.75 -14.06 -5.03
N ALA A 119 0.58 -13.97 -4.96
CA ALA A 119 1.45 -13.92 -6.14
C ALA A 119 1.30 -15.20 -7.00
N LEU A 120 1.17 -16.37 -6.37
CA LEU A 120 0.96 -17.65 -7.06
C LEU A 120 -0.49 -17.83 -7.56
N GLY A 121 -1.50 -17.41 -6.80
CA GLY A 121 -2.93 -17.51 -7.17
C GLY A 121 -3.34 -16.63 -8.35
N ASN A 122 -2.64 -15.50 -8.56
CA ASN A 122 -2.76 -14.72 -9.79
C ASN A 122 -2.24 -15.48 -11.02
N SER A 123 -1.29 -16.40 -10.87
CA SER A 123 -0.75 -17.20 -11.99
C SER A 123 -1.76 -18.23 -12.52
N GLU A 124 -2.51 -18.90 -11.64
CA GLU A 124 -3.52 -19.88 -12.06
C GLU A 124 -4.78 -19.23 -12.64
N THR A 125 -5.21 -18.09 -12.09
CA THR A 125 -6.30 -17.30 -12.67
C THR A 125 -5.89 -16.68 -14.01
N GLU A 126 -4.69 -16.13 -14.14
CA GLU A 126 -4.10 -15.71 -15.43
C GLU A 126 -4.00 -16.87 -16.45
N LYS A 127 -3.59 -18.06 -16.00
CA LYS A 127 -3.54 -19.27 -16.83
C LYS A 127 -4.94 -19.73 -17.23
N ALA A 128 -5.95 -19.62 -16.36
CA ALA A 128 -7.34 -19.92 -16.67
C ALA A 128 -7.92 -18.91 -17.68
N PHE A 129 -7.61 -17.62 -17.55
CA PHE A 129 -7.98 -16.60 -18.54
C PHE A 129 -7.28 -16.85 -19.90
N ARG A 130 -6.02 -17.30 -19.90
CA ARG A 130 -5.32 -17.74 -21.12
C ARG A 130 -5.86 -19.05 -21.71
N ALA A 131 -6.23 -20.03 -20.88
CA ALA A 131 -6.76 -21.33 -21.30
C ALA A 131 -8.19 -21.22 -21.88
N ILE A 132 -8.98 -20.24 -21.43
CA ILE A 132 -10.27 -19.92 -22.05
C ILE A 132 -10.06 -19.17 -23.38
N SER A 133 -8.94 -18.46 -23.54
CA SER A 133 -8.55 -17.78 -24.79
C SER A 133 -7.91 -18.71 -25.82
N SER A 134 -7.50 -19.93 -25.46
CA SER A 134 -6.71 -20.83 -26.33
C SER A 134 -7.53 -21.75 -27.25
N LYS A 135 -8.72 -21.33 -27.70
CA LYS A 135 -9.46 -22.02 -28.79
C LYS A 135 -9.35 -21.32 -30.15
N VAL A 136 -8.38 -20.43 -30.34
CA VAL A 136 -8.02 -19.90 -31.66
C VAL A 136 -6.56 -20.24 -31.92
N PRO A 137 -6.19 -20.82 -33.08
CA PRO A 137 -4.82 -21.19 -33.37
C PRO A 137 -3.95 -19.93 -33.37
N VAL A 138 -3.00 -19.86 -32.43
CA VAL A 138 -1.96 -18.82 -32.39
C VAL A 138 -0.76 -19.38 -33.12
N ASP A 139 -0.59 -18.94 -34.36
CA ASP A 139 0.72 -18.96 -35.00
C ASP A 139 1.63 -17.96 -34.29
N LYS A 140 2.90 -18.32 -34.13
CA LYS A 140 3.88 -17.50 -33.41
C LYS A 140 4.22 -16.24 -34.21
N VAL A 141 4.73 -15.25 -33.47
CA VAL A 141 5.41 -14.00 -33.89
C VAL A 141 4.47 -12.79 -34.11
N ILE A 142 4.41 -11.87 -33.14
CA ILE A 142 5.05 -10.53 -33.14
C ILE A 142 4.46 -9.73 -31.95
N PRO A 143 5.29 -9.12 -31.08
CA PRO A 143 4.87 -8.13 -30.09
C PRO A 143 4.70 -6.75 -30.77
N SER A 144 3.53 -6.46 -31.33
CA SER A 144 3.21 -5.09 -31.80
C SER A 144 1.73 -4.92 -32.08
N THR A 145 0.95 -4.45 -31.10
CA THR A 145 -0.31 -3.71 -31.34
C THR A 145 -0.74 -2.92 -30.09
N LEU A 146 0.23 -2.47 -29.27
CA LEU A 146 0.01 -1.23 -28.55
C LEU A 146 0.59 -0.12 -29.44
N PRO A 147 -0.22 0.87 -29.83
CA PRO A 147 0.28 2.02 -30.56
C PRO A 147 1.51 2.60 -29.83
N GLU A 148 2.54 3.00 -30.59
CA GLU A 148 3.80 3.51 -30.05
C GLU A 148 3.56 4.64 -29.01
N GLU A 149 2.49 5.41 -29.20
CA GLU A 149 2.04 6.49 -28.34
C GLU A 149 1.58 6.00 -26.95
N VAL A 150 1.03 4.79 -26.85
CA VAL A 150 0.62 4.15 -25.60
C VAL A 150 1.82 3.62 -24.84
N LEU A 151 2.81 3.06 -25.55
CA LEU A 151 4.06 2.59 -24.97
C LEU A 151 4.93 3.75 -24.49
N ASP A 152 4.99 4.84 -25.25
CA ASP A 152 5.66 6.08 -24.85
C ASP A 152 5.02 6.70 -23.61
N PHE A 153 3.69 6.67 -23.52
CA PHE A 153 2.98 7.16 -22.34
C PHE A 153 3.23 6.28 -21.10
N GLU A 154 3.19 4.95 -21.25
CA GLU A 154 3.42 4.02 -20.14
C GLU A 154 4.87 4.10 -19.63
N LYS A 155 5.85 4.14 -20.55
CA LYS A 155 7.26 4.35 -20.23
C LYS A 155 7.50 5.70 -19.56
N PHE A 156 6.84 6.76 -20.03
CA PHE A 156 6.91 8.08 -19.40
C PHE A 156 6.40 8.05 -17.96
N LEU A 157 5.22 7.45 -17.71
CA LEU A 157 4.67 7.31 -16.37
C LEU A 157 5.60 6.50 -15.45
N GLN A 158 6.19 5.42 -15.96
CA GLN A 158 7.10 4.59 -15.16
C GLN A 158 8.38 5.34 -14.79
N GLN A 159 8.89 6.21 -15.67
CA GLN A 159 10.10 7.00 -15.44
C GLN A 159 9.87 8.25 -14.59
N THR A 160 8.68 8.85 -14.64
CA THR A 160 8.40 10.13 -13.95
C THR A 160 7.64 9.98 -12.64
N GLY A 161 7.60 8.79 -12.04
CA GLY A 161 6.92 8.60 -10.75
C GLY A 161 5.39 8.53 -10.84
N GLY A 162 4.86 7.97 -11.93
CA GLY A 162 3.43 7.67 -12.10
C GLY A 162 2.59 8.84 -12.60
N ARG A 163 1.26 8.73 -12.41
CA ARG A 163 0.26 9.70 -12.89
C ARG A 163 0.34 11.08 -12.26
N GLN A 164 1.16 11.25 -11.22
CA GLN A 164 1.31 12.48 -10.47
C GLN A 164 2.73 13.04 -10.53
N GLY A 165 3.62 12.50 -11.37
CA GLY A 165 4.94 13.10 -11.57
C GLY A 165 5.85 13.00 -10.34
N GLY A 166 5.60 12.06 -9.43
CA GLY A 166 6.31 11.95 -8.15
C GLY A 166 5.87 12.95 -7.08
N TRP A 167 4.82 13.74 -7.34
CA TRP A 167 4.17 14.59 -6.33
C TRP A 167 3.10 13.80 -5.59
N ASP A 168 2.87 14.14 -4.33
CA ASP A 168 1.71 13.60 -3.63
C ASP A 168 0.41 14.17 -4.19
N ASP A 169 -0.69 13.46 -3.92
CA ASP A 169 -2.02 13.81 -4.39
C ASP A 169 -2.47 15.23 -4.00
N TYR A 170 -2.10 15.69 -2.79
CA TYR A 170 -2.56 16.98 -2.27
C TYR A 170 -1.86 18.12 -3.00
N ASP A 171 -0.54 18.03 -3.14
CA ASP A 171 0.27 19.00 -3.85
C ASP A 171 -0.11 19.04 -5.35
N HIS A 172 -0.26 17.86 -5.96
CA HIS A 172 -0.70 17.74 -7.35
C HIS A 172 -2.10 18.31 -7.57
N GLN A 173 -3.06 18.06 -6.67
CA GLN A 173 -4.42 18.59 -6.81
C GLN A 173 -4.48 20.12 -6.64
N ASN A 174 -3.75 20.68 -5.66
CA ASN A 174 -3.66 22.13 -5.49
C ASN A 174 -3.00 22.79 -6.71
N PHE A 175 -1.91 22.21 -7.21
CA PHE A 175 -1.26 22.63 -8.45
C PHE A 175 -2.24 22.66 -9.64
N VAL A 176 -2.95 21.56 -9.90
CA VAL A 176 -3.93 21.48 -11.00
C VAL A 176 -5.07 22.48 -10.81
N LYS A 177 -5.56 22.67 -9.59
CA LYS A 177 -6.64 23.62 -9.26
C LYS A 177 -6.24 25.06 -9.55
N VAL A 178 -5.07 25.49 -9.08
CA VAL A 178 -4.54 26.85 -9.31
C VAL A 178 -4.21 27.05 -10.79
N ARG A 179 -3.60 26.07 -11.45
CA ARG A 179 -3.31 26.13 -12.89
C ARG A 179 -4.57 26.29 -13.75
N ASN A 180 -5.63 25.52 -13.45
CA ASN A 180 -6.91 25.61 -14.16
C ASN A 180 -7.60 26.96 -13.95
N LYS A 181 -7.50 27.53 -12.75
CA LYS A 181 -8.00 28.87 -12.43
C LYS A 181 -7.33 29.96 -13.30
N HIS A 182 -6.02 29.82 -13.54
CA HIS A 182 -5.23 30.77 -14.32
C HIS A 182 -5.13 30.45 -15.82
N LYS A 183 -5.77 29.37 -16.30
CA LYS A 183 -5.67 28.88 -17.68
C LYS A 183 -4.22 28.73 -18.18
N GLY A 184 -3.29 28.36 -17.29
CA GLY A 184 -1.87 28.18 -17.61
C GLY A 184 -1.07 29.47 -17.86
N LYS A 185 -1.58 30.65 -17.49
CA LYS A 185 -0.82 31.91 -17.56
C LYS A 185 0.26 31.95 -16.46
N PRO A 186 1.45 32.51 -16.70
CA PRO A 186 2.61 32.45 -15.79
C PRO A 186 2.35 33.05 -14.39
N THR A 187 1.29 33.84 -14.22
CA THR A 187 0.81 34.38 -12.93
C THR A 187 0.38 33.30 -11.93
N PHE A 188 0.15 32.06 -12.38
CA PHE A 188 -0.20 30.96 -11.49
C PHE A 188 0.96 30.46 -10.63
N MET A 189 2.21 30.69 -11.03
CA MET A 189 3.39 30.18 -10.31
C MET A 189 3.52 30.78 -8.91
N GLU A 190 3.16 32.05 -8.75
CA GLU A 190 3.21 32.76 -7.48
C GLU A 190 2.09 32.27 -6.54
N GLU A 191 0.87 32.11 -7.06
CA GLU A 191 -0.28 31.59 -6.29
C GLU A 191 -0.12 30.10 -5.92
N VAL A 192 0.56 29.29 -6.75
CA VAL A 192 0.86 27.89 -6.40
C VAL A 192 1.82 27.80 -5.21
N LEU A 193 2.82 28.67 -5.14
CA LEU A 193 3.79 28.68 -4.03
C LEU A 193 3.13 29.10 -2.71
N GLU A 194 2.13 29.98 -2.75
CA GLU A 194 1.33 30.33 -1.56
C GLU A 194 0.52 29.15 -1.02
N HIS A 195 0.08 28.23 -1.89
CA HIS A 195 -0.73 27.08 -1.51
C HIS A 195 0.09 25.81 -1.22
N LEU A 196 1.39 25.80 -1.55
CA LEU A 196 2.31 24.68 -1.37
C LEU A 196 3.52 25.08 -0.50
N PRO A 197 3.33 25.22 0.82
CA PRO A 197 4.43 25.55 1.71
C PRO A 197 5.44 24.41 1.74
N GLY A 198 6.65 24.65 1.19
CA GLY A 198 7.74 23.67 1.14
C GLY A 198 8.19 23.26 -0.26
N LYS A 199 7.48 23.69 -1.32
CA LYS A 199 7.93 23.51 -2.71
C LYS A 199 8.65 24.75 -3.23
N THR A 200 9.70 24.54 -4.00
CA THR A 200 10.45 25.61 -4.66
C THR A 200 9.83 25.97 -6.00
N GLN A 201 10.05 27.20 -6.45
CA GLN A 201 9.61 27.65 -7.78
C GLN A 201 10.14 26.75 -8.90
N ASN A 202 11.36 26.22 -8.74
CA ASN A 202 11.98 25.32 -9.70
C ASN A 202 11.24 23.97 -9.78
N GLU A 203 10.82 23.40 -8.65
CA GLU A 203 10.04 22.16 -8.62
C GLU A 203 8.66 22.35 -9.28
N VAL A 204 7.98 23.45 -8.99
CA VAL A 204 6.69 23.80 -9.62
C VAL A 204 6.85 23.95 -11.15
N GLN A 205 7.93 24.56 -11.61
CA GLN A 205 8.22 24.71 -13.05
C GLN A 205 8.54 23.38 -13.73
N GLN A 206 9.31 22.51 -13.08
CA GLN A 206 9.58 21.16 -13.59
C GLN A 206 8.29 20.35 -13.67
N HIS A 207 7.43 20.48 -12.67
CA HIS A 207 6.12 19.82 -12.64
C HIS A 207 5.16 20.36 -13.71
N GLU A 208 5.16 21.67 -14.00
CA GLU A 208 4.40 22.22 -15.12
C GLU A 208 4.88 21.68 -16.47
N LYS A 209 6.19 21.61 -16.70
CA LYS A 209 6.75 21.01 -17.93
C LYS A 209 6.34 19.54 -18.05
N TRP A 210 6.39 18.80 -16.94
CA TRP A 210 5.92 17.41 -16.89
C TRP A 210 4.41 17.32 -17.18
N TYR A 211 3.59 18.16 -16.55
CA TYR A 211 2.14 18.12 -16.68
C TYR A 211 1.66 18.48 -18.10
N GLN A 212 2.32 19.44 -18.76
CA GLN A 212 2.08 19.75 -20.17
C GLN A 212 2.37 18.53 -21.07
N LYS A 213 3.49 17.85 -20.82
CA LYS A 213 3.86 16.63 -21.55
C LYS A 213 2.89 15.48 -21.27
N PHE A 214 2.43 15.34 -20.03
CA PHE A 214 1.41 14.38 -19.63
C PHE A 214 0.09 14.62 -20.37
N LEU A 215 -0.41 15.86 -20.43
CA LEU A 215 -1.65 16.21 -21.15
C LEU A 215 -1.53 15.91 -22.65
N ALA A 216 -0.42 16.27 -23.29
CA ALA A 216 -0.19 16.02 -24.70
C ALA A 216 -0.08 14.52 -25.05
N LEU A 217 0.42 13.69 -24.13
CA LEU A 217 0.43 12.24 -24.29
C LEU A 217 -0.94 11.61 -24.04
N GLU A 218 -1.69 12.12 -23.05
CA GLU A 218 -3.04 11.64 -22.77
C GLU A 218 -3.99 11.95 -23.94
N GLU A 219 -3.86 13.11 -24.57
CA GLU A 219 -4.64 13.50 -25.75
C GLU A 219 -4.34 12.60 -26.95
N ARG A 220 -3.05 12.38 -27.27
CA ARG A 220 -2.65 11.43 -28.33
C ARG A 220 -3.15 10.01 -28.08
N LYS A 221 -3.14 9.55 -26.83
CA LYS A 221 -3.72 8.24 -26.47
C LYS A 221 -5.23 8.19 -26.76
N LYS A 222 -5.98 9.24 -26.40
CA LYS A 222 -7.44 9.32 -26.67
C LYS A 222 -7.75 9.36 -28.16
N GLU A 223 -6.94 10.06 -28.95
CA GLU A 223 -7.08 10.10 -30.40
C GLU A 223 -6.91 8.72 -31.02
N VAL A 224 -5.91 7.96 -30.58
CA VAL A 224 -5.67 6.61 -31.08
C VAL A 224 -6.77 5.63 -30.66
N GLU A 225 -7.28 5.74 -29.43
CA GLU A 225 -8.39 4.90 -28.94
C GLU A 225 -9.69 5.16 -29.71
N ASN A 226 -9.96 6.41 -30.08
CA ASN A 226 -11.12 6.76 -30.93
C ASN A 226 -10.95 6.36 -32.39
N ASN A 227 -9.72 6.19 -32.88
CA ASN A 227 -9.40 5.88 -34.27
C ASN A 227 -9.14 4.38 -34.53
N VAL A 228 -9.45 3.50 -33.58
CA VAL A 228 -9.46 2.05 -33.81
C VAL A 228 -10.53 1.73 -34.87
N SER A 229 -10.06 1.42 -36.08
CA SER A 229 -10.89 1.11 -37.25
C SER A 229 -12.01 0.13 -36.89
N ARG A 230 -13.27 0.56 -37.04
CA ARG A 230 -14.44 -0.32 -36.97
C ARG A 230 -14.33 -1.34 -38.10
N ASP A 231 -13.86 -2.55 -37.79
CA ASP A 231 -13.76 -3.65 -38.75
C ASP A 231 -15.13 -3.89 -39.45
N PRO A 232 -15.31 -3.47 -40.73
CA PRO A 232 -16.59 -3.60 -41.43
C PRO A 232 -16.94 -5.07 -41.67
N SER A 233 -15.94 -5.95 -41.69
CA SER A 233 -16.09 -7.39 -41.84
C SER A 233 -16.77 -8.04 -40.63
N ARG A 234 -16.75 -7.37 -39.46
CA ARG A 234 -17.41 -7.86 -38.24
C ARG A 234 -18.94 -7.78 -38.33
N LEU A 235 -19.47 -6.87 -39.16
CA LEU A 235 -20.91 -6.71 -39.39
C LEU A 235 -21.52 -7.93 -40.11
N TYR A 236 -20.72 -8.65 -40.90
CA TYR A 236 -21.13 -9.83 -41.67
C TYR A 236 -20.79 -11.16 -40.98
N LYS A 237 -20.24 -11.14 -39.76
CA LYS A 237 -19.91 -12.36 -39.01
C LYS A 237 -20.94 -12.64 -37.93
N SER A 238 -21.43 -13.88 -37.90
CA SER A 238 -22.34 -14.35 -36.86
C SER A 238 -21.70 -14.23 -35.49
N THR A 239 -22.48 -13.78 -34.50
CA THR A 239 -22.02 -13.74 -33.11
C THR A 239 -21.82 -15.15 -32.57
N LYS A 240 -20.85 -15.36 -31.67
CA LYS A 240 -20.58 -16.68 -31.05
C LYS A 240 -21.83 -17.36 -30.48
N GLY A 241 -22.73 -16.58 -29.87
CA GLY A 241 -23.99 -17.11 -29.34
C GLY A 241 -24.99 -17.56 -30.42
N TRP A 242 -24.87 -17.05 -31.65
CA TRP A 242 -25.61 -17.56 -32.81
C TRP A 242 -25.00 -18.87 -33.33
N GLU A 243 -23.68 -18.95 -33.43
CA GLU A 243 -22.96 -20.16 -33.86
C GLU A 243 -23.19 -21.35 -32.91
N GLU A 244 -23.32 -21.09 -31.60
CA GLU A 244 -23.62 -22.13 -30.60
C GLU A 244 -25.05 -22.66 -30.69
N ARG A 245 -26.03 -21.79 -31.02
CA ARG A 245 -27.43 -22.19 -31.18
C ARG A 245 -27.69 -23.06 -32.40
N THR A 246 -26.90 -22.90 -33.46
CA THR A 246 -27.05 -23.66 -34.71
C THR A 246 -26.23 -24.96 -34.73
N LYS A 247 -25.39 -25.23 -33.72
CA LYS A 247 -24.42 -26.34 -33.71
C LYS A 247 -25.00 -27.74 -33.42
N LYS A 248 -26.32 -27.90 -33.34
CA LYS A 248 -26.96 -29.22 -33.15
C LYS A 248 -28.15 -29.43 -34.09
N ILE A 249 -27.89 -30.01 -35.26
CA ILE A 249 -28.90 -30.77 -36.02
C ILE A 249 -28.19 -31.98 -36.65
N GLY A 250 -28.49 -33.18 -36.13
CA GLY A 250 -28.24 -34.46 -36.80
C GLY A 250 -29.43 -34.83 -37.71
N PRO A 251 -29.31 -35.87 -38.56
CA PRO A 251 -30.17 -36.06 -39.72
C PRO A 251 -31.48 -36.73 -39.35
N THR A 252 -32.51 -35.97 -38.99
CA THR A 252 -33.91 -36.39 -39.18
C THR A 252 -34.76 -35.11 -39.25
N GLY A 253 -35.45 -34.93 -40.37
CA GLY A 253 -36.23 -33.75 -40.68
C GLY A 253 -37.35 -33.53 -39.66
N SER A 254 -37.25 -32.43 -38.93
CA SER A 254 -38.40 -31.63 -38.51
C SER A 254 -37.90 -30.20 -38.29
N GLY A 255 -38.61 -29.22 -38.87
CA GLY A 255 -38.16 -27.83 -38.94
C GLY A 255 -37.94 -27.15 -37.58
N PRO A 256 -37.33 -25.95 -37.55
CA PRO A 256 -36.91 -25.34 -36.30
C PRO A 256 -38.10 -24.95 -35.45
N LEU A 257 -38.28 -25.60 -34.30
CA LEU A 257 -39.11 -25.07 -33.23
C LEU A 257 -38.32 -23.91 -32.61
N LEU A 258 -38.61 -22.68 -33.01
CA LEU A 258 -38.04 -21.46 -32.41
C LEU A 258 -38.51 -21.37 -30.95
N HIS A 259 -37.78 -22.00 -30.04
CA HIS A 259 -37.92 -21.71 -28.62
C HIS A 259 -37.30 -20.34 -28.36
N ILE A 260 -38.13 -19.30 -28.47
CA ILE A 260 -37.81 -17.95 -28.03
C ILE A 260 -38.00 -17.95 -26.51
N PRO A 261 -36.94 -17.89 -25.69
CA PRO A 261 -37.12 -17.76 -24.25
C PRO A 261 -37.82 -16.42 -23.98
N HIS A 262 -38.97 -16.49 -23.30
CA HIS A 262 -39.65 -15.29 -22.86
C HIS A 262 -38.73 -14.47 -21.94
N ARG A 263 -38.58 -13.17 -22.24
CA ARG A 263 -37.88 -12.24 -21.36
C ARG A 263 -38.50 -12.31 -19.96
N ALA A 264 -37.65 -12.45 -18.93
CA ALA A 264 -38.09 -12.32 -17.56
C ALA A 264 -38.82 -10.98 -17.38
N ILE A 265 -40.06 -11.04 -16.89
CA ILE A 265 -40.84 -9.86 -16.54
C ILE A 265 -40.23 -9.32 -15.25
N PRO A 266 -39.67 -8.10 -15.24
CA PRO A 266 -39.15 -7.49 -14.02
C PRO A 266 -40.27 -7.40 -12.98
N THR A 267 -39.94 -7.53 -11.70
CA THR A 267 -40.92 -7.53 -10.59
C THR A 267 -41.86 -6.31 -10.61
N TRP A 268 -41.38 -5.15 -11.07
CA TRP A 268 -42.18 -3.93 -11.21
C TRP A 268 -43.21 -3.94 -12.36
N ARG A 269 -43.23 -4.98 -13.21
CA ARG A 269 -44.25 -5.22 -14.25
C ARG A 269 -45.20 -6.37 -13.92
N GLN A 270 -45.11 -6.99 -12.75
CA GLN A 270 -46.15 -7.92 -12.30
C GLN A 270 -47.43 -7.14 -11.96
N GLY A 271 -48.55 -7.47 -12.62
CA GLY A 271 -49.88 -6.92 -12.30
C GLY A 271 -50.47 -5.93 -13.31
N ILE A 272 -49.74 -5.52 -14.36
CA ILE A 272 -50.31 -4.67 -15.41
C ILE A 272 -51.00 -5.56 -16.46
N GLN A 273 -52.29 -5.82 -16.27
CA GLN A 273 -53.12 -6.45 -17.32
C GLN A 273 -53.25 -5.48 -18.50
N ARG A 274 -52.90 -5.96 -19.70
CA ARG A 274 -53.16 -5.22 -20.95
C ARG A 274 -54.67 -5.12 -21.13
N ARG A 275 -55.20 -3.90 -21.15
CA ARG A 275 -56.52 -3.63 -21.74
C ARG A 275 -56.40 -3.86 -23.24
N VAL A 276 -57.18 -4.81 -23.76
CA VAL A 276 -57.36 -5.04 -25.20
C VAL A 276 -58.28 -3.95 -25.75
#